data_AF-A0A426X0M9-F1
#
_entry.id   AF-A0A426X0M9-F1
#
_cell.length_a   1.000
_cell.length_b   1.000
_cell.length_c   1.000
_cell.angle_alpha   90.00
_cell.angle_beta   90.00
_cell.angle_gamma   90.00
#
_symmetry.space_group_name_H-M   'P 1'
#
loop_
_entity.id
_entity.type
_entity.pdbx_description
1 polymer ?
#
loop_
_entity_poly.entity_id
_entity_poly.type
_entity_poly.pdbx_seq_one_letter_code
_entity_poly.pdbx_strand_id
1 'polypeptide(L)'
;MDISLDSEFLVSTFTDGSARIWKINDGVPLVSLTRTADEKIECCRFSRDGTKPFLFCTVQKGRKVVTAVWDISTWNRIGYKRLQGKPVSVLSISLDGKYLGL
;
A
#
# COMPACT_ATOMS: atom_id res chain seq x y z
N MET A 1 8.41 0.82 -2.07
CA MET A 1 8.40 -0.54 -2.63
C MET A 1 8.32 -1.55 -1.49
N ASP A 2 7.66 -2.69 -1.70
CA ASP A 2 7.60 -3.81 -0.76
C ASP A 2 7.24 -5.13 -1.48
N ILE A 3 7.53 -6.27 -0.86
CA ILE A 3 7.24 -7.62 -1.38
C ILE A 3 6.26 -8.33 -0.43
N SER A 4 5.28 -9.03 -0.99
CA SER A 4 4.30 -9.80 -0.22
C SER A 4 4.97 -10.96 0.54
N LEU A 5 4.30 -11.44 1.60
CA LEU A 5 4.88 -12.47 2.48
C LEU A 5 5.17 -13.79 1.75
N ASP A 6 4.33 -14.15 0.79
CA ASP A 6 4.47 -15.31 -0.10
C ASP A 6 5.44 -15.08 -1.28
N SER A 7 5.99 -13.87 -1.42
CA SER A 7 6.84 -13.47 -2.55
C SER A 7 6.18 -13.61 -3.93
N GLU A 8 4.85 -13.61 -4.00
CA GLU A 8 4.12 -13.64 -5.27
C GLU A 8 4.06 -12.23 -5.91
N PHE A 9 3.90 -11.20 -5.07
CA PHE A 9 3.62 -9.84 -5.49
C PHE A 9 4.67 -8.84 -5.01
N LEU A 10 4.89 -7.83 -5.85
CA LEU A 10 5.73 -6.68 -5.57
C LEU A 10 4.92 -5.41 -5.80
N VAL A 11 4.99 -4.46 -4.87
CA VAL A 11 4.41 -3.12 -5.03
C VAL A 11 5.51 -2.08 -5.19
N SER A 12 5.37 -1.20 -6.17
CA SER A 12 6.26 -0.06 -6.41
C SER A 12 5.47 1.23 -6.55
N THR A 13 5.85 2.27 -5.81
CA THR A 13 5.31 3.63 -5.96
C THR A 13 6.12 4.42 -6.98
N PHE A 14 5.46 5.34 -7.68
CA PHE A 14 6.04 6.16 -8.75
C PHE A 14 5.92 7.65 -8.44
N THR A 15 6.77 8.44 -9.08
CA THR A 15 6.79 9.92 -8.95
C THR A 15 5.50 10.58 -9.45
N ASP A 16 4.75 9.91 -10.32
CA ASP A 16 3.42 10.36 -10.78
C ASP A 16 2.31 10.14 -9.73
N GLY A 17 2.66 9.59 -8.56
CA GLY A 17 1.74 9.29 -7.46
C GLY A 17 0.98 7.97 -7.61
N SER A 18 1.24 7.19 -8.67
CA SER A 18 0.68 5.85 -8.82
C SER A 18 1.46 4.81 -8.01
N ALA A 19 0.79 3.69 -7.72
CA ALA A 19 1.44 2.48 -7.23
C ALA A 19 1.05 1.34 -8.15
N ARG A 20 2.04 0.54 -8.58
CA ARG A 20 1.83 -0.62 -9.44
C ARG A 20 2.20 -1.89 -8.71
N ILE A 21 1.44 -2.92 -9.00
CA ILE A 21 1.64 -4.28 -8.55
C ILE A 21 2.25 -5.07 -9.69
N TRP A 22 3.20 -5.92 -9.34
CA TRP A 22 3.90 -6.81 -10.25
C TRP A 22 3.77 -8.23 -9.73
N LYS A 23 3.60 -9.18 -10.66
CA LYS A 23 3.74 -10.60 -10.33
C LYS A 23 5.20 -10.96 -10.51
N ILE A 24 5.86 -11.36 -9.42
CA ILE A 24 7.34 -11.47 -9.37
C ILE A 24 7.83 -12.54 -10.35
N ASN A 25 7.20 -13.71 -10.35
CA ASN A 25 7.62 -14.84 -11.18
C ASN A 25 7.54 -14.55 -12.68
N ASP A 26 6.54 -13.77 -13.09
CA ASP A 26 6.28 -13.47 -14.50
C ASP A 26 7.04 -12.20 -14.94
N GLY A 27 7.53 -11.40 -14.00
CA GLY A 27 8.24 -10.14 -14.27
C GLY A 27 7.38 -9.05 -14.90
N VAL A 28 6.05 -9.22 -14.93
CA VAL A 28 5.12 -8.31 -15.61
C VAL A 28 4.28 -7.50 -14.62
N PRO A 29 3.90 -6.26 -14.99
CA PRO A 29 2.98 -5.47 -14.18
C PRO A 29 1.59 -6.13 -14.23
N LEU A 30 1.02 -6.35 -13.06
CA LEU A 30 -0.30 -6.95 -12.90
C LEU A 30 -1.40 -5.89 -12.92
N VAL A 31 -1.27 -4.85 -12.10
CA VAL A 31 -2.31 -3.81 -11.96
C VAL A 31 -1.72 -2.50 -11.45
N SER A 32 -2.31 -1.37 -11.82
CA SER A 32 -2.09 -0.09 -11.15
C SER A 32 -3.18 0.14 -10.12
N LEU A 33 -2.83 0.44 -8.87
CA LEU A 33 -3.81 0.67 -7.82
C LEU A 33 -4.70 1.88 -8.16
N THR A 34 -6.00 1.69 -7.99
CA THR A 34 -7.01 2.73 -8.24
C THR A 34 -6.81 3.91 -7.28
N ARG A 35 -6.77 5.12 -7.85
CA ARG A 35 -6.66 6.40 -7.14
C ARG A 35 -7.42 7.51 -7.88
N THR A 36 -7.77 8.59 -7.20
CA THR A 36 -8.21 9.82 -7.89
C THR A 36 -7.02 10.61 -8.42
N ALA A 37 -7.24 11.47 -9.42
CA ALA A 37 -6.16 12.24 -10.07
C ALA A 37 -5.37 13.13 -9.09
N ASP A 38 -6.01 13.59 -8.02
CA ASP A 38 -5.44 14.44 -6.97
C ASP A 38 -4.89 13.66 -5.76
N GLU A 39 -4.91 12.33 -5.80
CA GLU A 39 -4.29 11.46 -4.80
C GLU A 39 -2.87 11.05 -5.22
N LYS A 40 -1.94 11.01 -4.26
CA LYS A 40 -0.59 10.46 -4.42
C LYS A 40 -0.39 9.32 -3.43
N ILE A 41 0.02 8.16 -3.94
CA ILE A 41 0.41 7.01 -3.12
C ILE A 41 1.92 7.09 -2.88
N GLU A 42 2.33 7.25 -1.62
CA GLU A 42 3.74 7.55 -1.30
C GLU A 42 4.48 6.34 -0.70
N CYS A 43 3.89 5.70 0.30
CA CYS A 43 4.42 4.50 0.94
C CYS A 43 3.45 3.32 0.80
N CYS A 44 3.99 2.11 0.77
CA CYS A 44 3.23 0.85 0.67
C CYS A 44 3.86 -0.23 1.54
N ARG A 45 3.05 -0.99 2.28
CA ARG A 45 3.47 -2.16 3.07
C ARG A 45 2.42 -3.27 2.98
N PHE A 46 2.86 -4.47 2.61
CA PHE A 46 2.01 -5.65 2.68
C PHE A 46 1.73 -6.02 4.14
N SER A 47 0.54 -6.56 4.40
CA SER A 47 0.28 -7.23 5.67
C SER A 47 1.24 -8.40 5.85
N ARG A 48 1.70 -8.58 7.09
CA ARG A 48 2.57 -9.68 7.51
C ARG A 48 1.88 -10.63 8.49
N ASP A 49 0.62 -10.36 8.83
CA ASP A 49 -0.16 -11.16 9.79
C ASP A 49 -0.58 -12.54 9.26
N GLY A 50 -0.26 -12.88 8.01
CA GLY A 50 -0.53 -14.16 7.35
C GLY A 50 -2.01 -14.52 7.20
N THR A 51 -2.91 -13.66 7.66
CA THR A 51 -4.34 -13.94 7.77
C THR A 51 -5.18 -12.90 7.04
N LYS A 52 -4.64 -11.71 6.81
CA LYS A 52 -5.34 -10.64 6.12
C LYS A 52 -4.65 -10.33 4.78
N PRO A 53 -5.37 -10.49 3.66
CA PRO A 53 -4.84 -10.26 2.32
C PRO A 53 -4.79 -8.74 2.02
N PHE A 54 -4.05 -7.97 2.82
CA PHE A 54 -4.09 -6.50 2.77
C PHE A 54 -2.77 -5.88 2.33
N LEU A 55 -2.90 -4.78 1.59
CA LEU A 55 -1.84 -3.84 1.30
C LEU A 55 -2.20 -2.48 1.93
N PHE A 56 -1.34 -1.99 2.81
CA PHE A 56 -1.48 -0.68 3.42
C PHE A 56 -0.68 0.34 2.63
N CYS A 57 -1.31 1.46 2.24
CA CYS A 57 -0.61 2.54 1.58
C CYS A 57 -0.91 3.89 2.23
N THR A 58 0.08 4.77 2.28
CA THR A 58 -0.17 6.18 2.58
C THR A 58 -0.64 6.89 1.32
N VAL A 59 -1.75 7.62 1.45
CA VAL A 59 -2.35 8.38 0.36
C VAL A 59 -2.45 9.83 0.78
N GLN A 60 -1.80 10.70 0.03
CA GLN A 60 -1.89 12.14 0.19
C GLN A 60 -2.91 12.73 -0.80
N LYS A 61 -3.83 13.53 -0.29
CA LYS A 61 -4.80 14.33 -1.05
C LYS A 61 -4.76 15.78 -0.56
N GLY A 62 -4.04 16.63 -1.29
CA GLY A 62 -3.75 18.00 -0.83
C GLY A 62 -2.93 18.00 0.47
N ARG A 63 -3.48 18.59 1.54
CA ARG A 63 -2.86 18.59 2.89
C ARG A 63 -3.30 17.42 3.78
N LYS A 64 -4.17 16.54 3.28
CA LYS A 64 -4.70 15.40 4.06
C LYS A 64 -3.91 14.15 3.70
N VAL A 65 -3.50 13.40 4.72
CA VAL A 65 -2.88 12.09 4.56
C VAL A 65 -3.75 11.05 5.25
N VAL A 66 -3.96 9.91 4.60
CA VAL A 66 -4.67 8.76 5.15
C VAL A 66 -3.87 7.49 4.89
N THR A 67 -4.05 6.49 5.75
CA THR A 67 -3.63 5.13 5.41
C THR A 67 -4.81 4.43 4.78
N ALA A 68 -4.72 4.11 3.50
CA ALA A 68 -5.72 3.35 2.79
C ALA A 68 -5.33 1.87 2.71
N VAL A 69 -6.34 1.02 2.59
CA VAL A 69 -6.20 -0.44 2.58
C VAL A 69 -6.75 -0.97 1.27
N TRP A 70 -5.94 -1.77 0.59
CA TRP A 70 -6.32 -2.54 -0.58
C TRP A 70 -6.39 -4.02 -0.21
N ASP A 71 -7.37 -4.70 -0.77
CA ASP A 71 -7.42 -6.16 -0.78
C ASP A 71 -6.52 -6.68 -1.90
N ILE A 72 -5.59 -7.58 -1.61
CA ILE A 72 -4.61 -8.09 -2.61
C ILE A 72 -5.22 -9.12 -3.55
N SER A 73 -6.36 -9.73 -3.19
CA SER A 73 -7.04 -10.72 -4.05
C SER A 73 -7.77 -10.04 -5.20
N THR A 74 -8.30 -8.85 -4.94
CA THR A 74 -9.13 -8.08 -5.90
C THR A 74 -8.48 -6.77 -6.36
N TRP A 75 -7.42 -6.33 -5.69
CA TRP A 75 -6.76 -5.03 -5.85
C TRP A 75 -7.68 -3.83 -5.73
N ASN A 76 -8.81 -4.00 -5.04
CA ASN A 76 -9.76 -2.94 -4.76
C ASN A 76 -9.43 -2.26 -3.44
N ARG A 77 -9.65 -0.94 -3.38
CA ARG A 77 -9.56 -0.17 -2.14
C ARG A 77 -10.78 -0.49 -1.28
N ILE A 78 -10.56 -1.14 -0.15
CA ILE A 78 -11.62 -1.59 0.76
C ILE A 78 -11.86 -0.64 1.94
N GLY A 79 -10.96 0.31 2.16
CA GLY A 79 -11.14 1.29 3.22
C GLY A 79 -9.97 2.24 3.41
N TYR A 80 -10.09 3.07 4.44
CA TYR A 80 -9.01 3.92 4.90
C TYR A 80 -9.19 4.25 6.39
N LYS A 81 -8.08 4.57 7.05
CA LYS A 81 -8.04 5.11 8.39
C LYS A 81 -7.34 6.47 8.36
N ARG A 82 -8.00 7.48 8.93
CA ARG A 82 -7.39 8.79 9.13
C ARG A 82 -6.53 8.73 10.37
N LEU A 83 -5.24 9.00 10.22
CA LEU A 83 -4.34 9.19 11.34
C LEU A 83 -4.33 10.68 11.64
N GLN A 84 -4.58 11.06 12.90
CA GLN A 84 -4.42 12.44 13.32
C GLN A 84 -2.92 12.71 13.46
N GLY A 85 -2.33 13.48 12.55
CA GLY A 85 -0.90 13.79 12.60
C GLY A 85 -0.32 14.27 11.28
N LYS A 86 0.91 14.81 11.38
CA LYS A 86 1.75 15.30 10.29
C LYS A 86 1.91 14.28 9.14
N PRO A 87 2.32 14.70 7.94
CA PRO A 87 2.56 13.79 6.82
C PRO A 87 3.45 12.61 7.23
N VAL A 88 2.99 11.41 6.87
CA VAL A 88 3.64 10.13 7.18
C VAL A 88 4.74 9.90 6.16
N SER A 89 6.00 10.02 6.57
CA SER A 89 7.15 9.81 5.69
C SER A 89 7.54 8.35 5.53
N VAL A 90 7.15 7.49 6.48
CA VAL A 90 7.53 6.08 6.51
C VAL A 90 6.35 5.23 6.96
N LEU A 91 6.20 4.04 6.40
CA LEU A 91 5.26 3.03 6.88
C LEU A 91 6.07 1.80 7.28
N SER A 92 5.82 1.25 8.47
CA SER A 92 6.46 0.02 8.95
C SER A 92 5.41 -0.90 9.54
N ILE A 93 5.62 -2.21 9.41
CA ILE A 93 4.76 -3.21 10.03
C ILE A 93 5.63 -4.08 10.96
N SER A 94 5.11 -4.43 12.13
CA SER A 94 5.80 -5.33 13.04
C SER A 94 5.96 -6.71 12.40
N LEU A 95 6.97 -7.47 12.83
CA LEU A 95 7.25 -8.81 12.29
C LEU A 95 6.07 -9.76 12.49
N ASP A 96 5.32 -9.60 13.59
CA ASP A 96 4.10 -10.36 13.87
C ASP A 96 2.85 -9.83 13.16
N GLY A 97 2.97 -8.76 12.36
CA GLY A 97 1.88 -8.15 11.58
C GLY A 97 0.84 -7.38 12.40
N LYS A 98 0.96 -7.32 13.72
CA LYS A 98 -0.07 -6.76 14.61
C LYS A 98 -0.07 -5.24 14.67
N TYR A 99 1.08 -4.61 14.43
CA TYR A 99 1.26 -3.17 14.62
C TYR A 99 1.73 -2.51 13.32
N LEU A 100 1.12 -1.37 13.02
CA LEU A 100 1.52 -0.50 11.92
C LEU A 100 2.13 0.77 12.53
N GLY A 101 3.42 0.98 12.27
CA GLY A 101 4.17 2.19 12.60
C GLY A 101 4.17 3.17 11.43
N LEU A 102 4.17 4.47 11.75
CA LEU A 102 4.02 5.60 10.84
C LEU A 102 5.04 6.69 11.18
#